data_AF-A0A958DCC7-F1
#
_entry.id   AF-A0A958DCC7-F1
#
_cell.length_a   1.000
_cell.length_b   1.000
_cell.length_c   1.000
_cell.angle_alpha   90.00
_cell.angle_beta   90.00
_cell.angle_gamma   90.00
#
_symmetry.space_group_name_H-M   'P 1'
#
loop_
_entity.id
_entity.type
_entity.pdbx_description
1 polymer ?
#
loop_
_entity_poly.entity_id
_entity_poly.type
_entity_poly.pdbx_seq_one_letter_code
_entity_poly.pdbx_strand_id
1 'polypeptide(L)'
;MKWTEISITCDGEGAEAVAELFNRFNSRPGEADTAAVIEVGGYDAVGELVTPLVTVRTYVAANGDDSSATVRRIEEGLWFLSRIYTLPDPVIRELEEEDWANAWKANYAPLPVGERLIIVPAWLADDQSLSSASGRLPVVLDPGMAFGTGLHPSTRLCMAALERVVQPGDAVLDVGCGSGVLSIAAGRLGATSILATDIDPIAVEATVENCRRNGLAHLVQARAGSLPSRNEQPAGWPVIVANILAEVIVHLLDEGMADLLAADGVLIMSGIIEPRAGDVLAALARHGLHLLQRDDEGDWVALTAGRNQSQRPRIQH
;
A
#
# COMPACT_ATOMS: atom_id res chain seq x y z
N MET A 1 2.70 29.55 -11.00
CA MET A 1 2.82 28.52 -12.04
C MET A 1 1.43 27.93 -12.27
N LYS A 2 0.99 27.79 -13.52
CA LYS A 2 -0.35 27.24 -13.83
C LYS A 2 -0.28 25.74 -13.98
N TRP A 3 -1.29 25.03 -13.51
CA TRP A 3 -1.39 23.58 -13.58
C TRP A 3 -2.67 23.18 -14.30
N THR A 4 -2.63 22.06 -15.03
CA THR A 4 -3.84 21.42 -15.57
C THR A 4 -4.12 20.17 -14.76
N GLU A 5 -5.19 20.18 -13.97
CA GLU A 5 -5.74 18.99 -13.34
C GLU A 5 -6.53 18.19 -14.37
N ILE A 6 -6.25 16.90 -14.47
CA ILE A 6 -7.07 15.92 -15.18
C ILE A 6 -7.56 14.93 -14.14
N SER A 7 -8.88 14.71 -14.06
CA SER A 7 -9.47 13.79 -13.09
C SER A 7 -10.54 12.89 -13.71
N ILE A 8 -10.67 11.67 -13.19
CA ILE A 8 -11.73 10.73 -13.56
C ILE A 8 -12.22 10.00 -12.33
N THR A 9 -13.53 9.78 -12.22
CA THR A 9 -14.14 9.02 -11.13
C THR A 9 -14.72 7.73 -11.68
N CYS A 10 -14.22 6.59 -11.23
CA CYS A 10 -14.57 5.27 -11.74
C CYS A 10 -14.54 4.22 -10.63
N ASP A 11 -14.79 2.96 -10.96
CA ASP A 11 -14.58 1.85 -10.03
C ASP A 11 -13.09 1.62 -9.73
N GLY A 12 -12.78 0.74 -8.79
CA GLY A 12 -11.40 0.47 -8.37
C GLY A 12 -10.51 -0.04 -9.51
N GLU A 13 -11.03 -0.91 -10.37
CA GLU A 13 -10.30 -1.49 -11.50
C GLU A 13 -9.96 -0.42 -12.56
N GLY A 14 -10.96 0.40 -12.92
CA GLY A 14 -10.74 1.55 -13.80
C GLY A 14 -9.74 2.55 -13.21
N ALA A 15 -9.77 2.75 -11.90
CA ALA A 15 -8.88 3.70 -11.23
C ALA A 15 -7.41 3.25 -11.23
N GLU A 16 -7.12 1.96 -11.08
CA GLU A 16 -5.75 1.44 -11.20
C GLU A 16 -5.21 1.66 -12.61
N ALA A 17 -6.00 1.29 -13.63
CA ALA A 17 -5.60 1.48 -15.03
C ALA A 17 -5.37 2.96 -15.37
N VAL A 18 -6.20 3.85 -14.82
CA VAL A 18 -6.05 5.30 -15.00
C VAL A 18 -4.80 5.81 -14.25
N ALA A 19 -4.55 5.35 -13.03
CA ALA A 19 -3.38 5.77 -12.26
C ALA A 19 -2.08 5.35 -12.94
N GLU A 20 -2.02 4.14 -13.49
CA GLU A 20 -0.88 3.68 -14.30
C GLU A 20 -0.69 4.55 -15.54
N LEU A 21 -1.78 4.87 -16.25
CA LEU A 21 -1.75 5.75 -17.43
C LEU A 21 -1.21 7.14 -17.09
N PHE A 22 -1.71 7.73 -16.01
CA PHE A 22 -1.28 9.04 -15.53
C PHE A 22 0.20 9.03 -15.15
N ASN A 23 0.64 8.02 -14.40
CA ASN A 23 2.03 7.87 -14.02
C ASN A 23 2.94 7.68 -15.25
N ARG A 24 2.50 6.90 -16.23
CA ARG A 24 3.26 6.62 -17.46
C ARG A 24 3.53 7.89 -18.29
N PHE A 25 2.56 8.79 -18.35
CA PHE A 25 2.67 9.97 -19.21
C PHE A 25 3.06 11.25 -18.49
N ASN A 26 2.88 11.33 -17.16
CA ASN A 26 3.11 12.55 -16.41
C ASN A 26 4.15 12.43 -15.29
N SER A 27 4.52 11.22 -14.82
CA SER A 27 5.55 11.10 -13.79
C SER A 27 6.95 11.36 -14.36
N ARG A 28 7.67 12.29 -13.74
CA ARG A 28 9.10 12.52 -14.01
C ARG A 28 9.93 12.10 -12.79
N PRO A 29 11.09 11.45 -12.98
CA PRO A 29 11.96 11.10 -11.87
C PRO A 29 12.34 12.37 -11.06
N GLY A 30 11.94 12.42 -9.78
CA GLY A 30 12.25 13.53 -8.87
C GLY A 30 11.19 14.64 -8.76
N GLU A 31 10.09 14.57 -9.50
CA GLU A 31 8.96 15.52 -9.42
C GLU A 31 7.72 14.79 -8.87
N ALA A 32 7.60 14.69 -7.54
CA ALA A 32 6.47 14.02 -6.88
C ALA A 32 5.10 14.69 -7.17
N ASP A 33 5.13 15.92 -7.66
CA ASP A 33 3.99 16.80 -7.84
C ASP A 33 3.16 16.48 -9.10
N THR A 34 3.65 15.58 -9.97
CA THR A 34 2.99 15.16 -11.21
C THR A 34 2.40 13.74 -11.17
N ALA A 35 2.64 13.00 -10.08
CA ALA A 35 2.18 11.63 -9.90
C ALA A 35 0.64 11.55 -9.84
N ALA A 36 0.10 10.37 -10.14
CA ALA A 36 -1.33 10.11 -10.02
C ALA A 36 -1.77 10.14 -8.55
N VAL A 37 -2.74 11.01 -8.22
CA VAL A 37 -3.37 11.10 -6.90
C VAL A 37 -4.67 10.31 -6.93
N ILE A 38 -4.81 9.32 -6.06
CA ILE A 38 -6.01 8.48 -5.95
C ILE A 38 -6.80 8.90 -4.71
N GLU A 39 -8.07 9.25 -4.88
CA GLU A 39 -9.01 9.59 -3.83
C GLU A 39 -10.19 8.62 -3.85
N VAL A 40 -10.49 7.98 -2.72
CA VAL A 40 -11.63 7.06 -2.61
C VAL A 40 -12.81 7.81 -2.01
N GLY A 41 -13.94 7.83 -2.72
CA GLY A 41 -15.23 8.36 -2.27
C GLY A 41 -16.31 7.27 -2.20
N GLY A 42 -17.53 7.68 -1.84
CA GLY A 42 -18.67 6.76 -1.72
C GLY A 42 -19.07 6.41 -0.29
N TYR A 43 -18.63 7.21 0.68
CA TYR A 43 -19.05 7.10 2.08
C TYR A 43 -20.41 7.77 2.29
N ASP A 44 -21.30 7.13 3.04
CA ASP A 44 -22.52 7.78 3.51
C ASP A 44 -22.26 8.79 4.63
N ALA A 45 -23.32 9.42 5.12
CA ALA A 45 -23.24 10.44 6.18
C ALA A 45 -22.70 9.92 7.53
N VAL A 46 -22.54 8.61 7.70
CA VAL A 46 -21.96 7.99 8.90
C VAL A 46 -20.58 7.36 8.65
N GLY A 47 -20.04 7.51 7.43
CA GLY A 47 -18.70 7.07 7.09
C GLY A 47 -18.60 5.61 6.65
N GLU A 48 -19.72 4.96 6.31
CA GLU A 48 -19.72 3.62 5.72
C GLU A 48 -19.65 3.68 4.19
N LEU A 49 -18.80 2.86 3.59
CA LEU A 49 -18.58 2.81 2.14
C LEU A 49 -19.76 2.11 1.46
N VAL A 50 -20.58 2.83 0.72
CA VAL A 50 -21.82 2.32 0.10
C VAL A 50 -21.61 1.86 -1.35
N THR A 51 -20.79 2.60 -2.10
CA THR A 51 -20.34 2.23 -3.45
C THR A 51 -18.96 2.88 -3.69
N PRO A 52 -17.86 2.11 -3.76
CA PRO A 52 -16.53 2.67 -3.91
C PRO A 52 -16.40 3.31 -5.29
N LEU A 53 -16.43 4.64 -5.33
CA LEU A 53 -16.05 5.42 -6.50
C LEU A 53 -14.68 6.02 -6.20
N VAL A 54 -13.72 5.71 -7.05
CA VAL A 54 -12.35 6.14 -6.93
C VAL A 54 -12.11 7.25 -7.95
N THR A 55 -11.71 8.42 -7.44
CA THR A 55 -11.30 9.55 -8.26
C THR A 55 -9.78 9.55 -8.40
N VAL A 56 -9.30 9.38 -9.62
CA VAL A 56 -7.88 9.49 -9.93
C VAL A 56 -7.63 10.85 -10.56
N ARG A 57 -6.58 11.54 -10.12
CA ARG A 57 -6.17 12.85 -10.62
C ARG A 57 -4.70 12.83 -11.03
N THR A 58 -4.34 13.67 -11.99
CA THR A 58 -2.94 14.01 -12.26
C THR A 58 -2.85 15.49 -12.62
N TYR A 59 -1.67 16.07 -12.41
CA TYR A 59 -1.45 17.51 -12.54
C TYR A 59 -0.32 17.76 -13.52
N VAL A 60 -0.62 18.38 -14.65
CA VAL A 60 0.37 18.72 -15.68
C VAL A 60 0.78 20.19 -15.49
N ALA A 61 2.06 20.44 -15.18
CA ALA A 61 2.59 21.79 -15.07
C ALA A 61 2.54 22.49 -16.44
N ALA A 62 2.06 23.74 -16.51
CA ALA A 62 1.98 24.52 -17.74
C ALA A 62 3.35 25.14 -18.08
N ASN A 63 4.21 24.37 -18.75
CA ASN A 63 5.59 24.73 -19.09
C ASN A 63 5.85 24.78 -20.62
N GLY A 64 4.83 25.14 -21.43
CA GLY A 64 4.95 25.30 -22.89
C GLY A 64 4.36 24.14 -23.71
N ASP A 65 4.85 23.93 -24.94
CA ASP A 65 4.32 22.96 -25.91
C ASP A 65 4.30 21.50 -25.39
N ASP A 66 5.22 21.16 -24.48
CA ASP A 66 5.36 19.83 -23.88
C ASP A 66 4.15 19.46 -22.99
N SER A 67 3.57 20.44 -22.29
CA SER A 67 2.39 20.24 -21.43
C SER A 67 1.15 19.91 -22.24
N SER A 68 0.94 20.61 -23.36
CA SER A 68 -0.20 20.37 -24.24
C SER A 68 -0.11 18.99 -24.92
N ALA A 69 1.11 18.56 -25.26
CA ALA A 69 1.36 17.22 -25.78
C ALA A 69 1.09 16.13 -24.73
N THR A 70 1.46 16.35 -23.47
CA THR A 70 1.19 15.42 -22.36
C THR A 70 -0.30 15.29 -22.07
N VAL A 71 -1.03 16.39 -21.96
CA VAL A 71 -2.50 16.38 -21.77
C VAL A 71 -3.17 15.58 -22.89
N ARG A 72 -2.80 15.85 -24.15
CA ARG A 72 -3.35 15.12 -25.31
C ARG A 72 -3.07 13.61 -25.26
N ARG A 73 -1.86 13.20 -24.86
CA ARG A 73 -1.51 11.77 -24.72
C ARG A 73 -2.31 11.09 -23.61
N ILE A 74 -2.58 11.80 -22.52
CA ILE A 74 -3.43 11.33 -21.43
C ILE A 74 -4.87 11.17 -21.92
N GLU A 75 -5.42 12.16 -22.61
CA GLU A 75 -6.77 12.09 -23.19
C GLU A 75 -6.91 10.93 -24.19
N GLU A 76 -5.94 10.76 -25.10
CA GLU A 76 -5.90 9.64 -26.04
C GLU A 76 -5.84 8.29 -25.30
N GLY A 77 -5.02 8.19 -24.26
CA GLY A 77 -4.92 7.00 -23.42
C GLY A 77 -6.22 6.66 -22.68
N LEU A 78 -6.87 7.66 -22.07
CA LEU A 78 -8.17 7.52 -21.40
C LEU A 78 -9.25 7.07 -22.39
N TRP A 79 -9.22 7.61 -23.62
CA TRP A 79 -10.13 7.17 -24.67
C TRP A 79 -9.98 5.69 -24.99
N PHE A 80 -8.75 5.17 -25.06
CA PHE A 80 -8.53 3.72 -25.24
C PHE A 80 -9.02 2.93 -24.02
N LEU A 81 -8.71 3.38 -22.79
CA LEU A 81 -9.15 2.70 -21.58
C LEU A 81 -10.67 2.66 -21.45
N SER A 82 -11.40 3.68 -21.91
CA SER A 82 -12.88 3.70 -21.94
C SER A 82 -13.51 2.62 -22.83
N ARG A 83 -12.72 1.93 -23.66
CA ARG A 83 -13.16 0.78 -24.46
C ARG A 83 -13.05 -0.55 -23.72
N ILE A 84 -12.31 -0.55 -22.61
CA ILE A 84 -12.03 -1.73 -21.78
C ILE A 84 -12.78 -1.61 -20.45
N TYR A 85 -12.76 -0.42 -19.85
CA TYR A 85 -13.38 -0.09 -18.57
C TYR A 85 -14.55 0.89 -18.74
N THR A 86 -15.50 0.87 -17.81
CA THR A 86 -16.63 1.83 -17.79
C THR A 86 -16.15 3.15 -17.20
N LEU A 87 -15.53 3.98 -18.03
CA LEU A 87 -14.98 5.27 -17.63
C LEU A 87 -15.87 6.43 -18.11
N PRO A 88 -16.21 7.41 -17.25
CA PRO A 88 -16.85 8.64 -17.68
C PRO A 88 -15.86 9.57 -18.42
N ASP A 89 -16.36 10.66 -19.01
CA ASP A 89 -15.49 11.68 -19.58
C ASP A 89 -14.61 12.32 -18.47
N PRO A 90 -13.31 12.57 -18.74
CA PRO A 90 -12.44 13.19 -17.76
C PRO A 90 -12.82 14.66 -17.50
N VAL A 91 -12.66 15.10 -16.26
CA VAL A 91 -12.80 16.49 -15.85
C VAL A 91 -11.44 17.17 -15.90
N ILE A 92 -11.32 18.22 -16.72
CA ILE A 92 -10.08 18.98 -16.90
C ILE A 92 -10.26 20.40 -16.37
N ARG A 93 -9.32 20.88 -15.53
CA ARG A 93 -9.38 22.22 -14.90
C ARG A 93 -8.01 22.87 -14.88
N GLU A 94 -7.97 24.20 -15.05
CA GLU A 94 -6.76 24.99 -14.78
C GLU A 94 -6.72 25.38 -13.29
N LEU A 95 -5.56 25.20 -12.65
CA LEU A 95 -5.31 25.55 -11.24
C LEU A 95 -4.13 26.54 -11.15
N GLU A 96 -4.23 27.47 -10.21
CA GLU A 96 -3.13 28.35 -9.80
C GLU A 96 -2.29 27.67 -8.70
N GLU A 97 -1.00 28.00 -8.60
CA GLU A 97 0.00 27.33 -7.74
C GLU A 97 -0.37 27.30 -6.24
N GLU A 98 -1.12 28.29 -5.75
CA GLU A 98 -1.54 28.38 -4.34
C GLU A 98 -2.65 27.36 -3.98
N ASP A 99 -3.45 26.90 -4.94
CA ASP A 99 -4.47 25.85 -4.74
C ASP A 99 -3.86 24.43 -4.82
N TRP A 100 -2.82 24.25 -5.64
CA TRP A 100 -2.16 22.95 -5.86
C TRP A 100 -1.45 22.39 -4.62
N ALA A 101 -0.70 23.22 -3.88
CA ALA A 101 0.10 22.75 -2.74
C ALA A 101 -0.76 22.27 -1.55
N ASN A 102 -2.05 22.64 -1.54
CA ASN A 102 -2.98 22.44 -0.44
C ASN A 102 -4.14 21.47 -0.78
N ALA A 103 -4.58 21.39 -2.05
CA ALA A 103 -5.78 20.63 -2.42
C ALA A 103 -5.67 19.11 -2.16
N TRP A 104 -4.52 18.49 -2.41
CA TRP A 104 -4.34 17.06 -2.15
C TRP A 104 -4.12 16.75 -0.66
N LYS A 105 -3.55 17.69 0.12
CA LYS A 105 -3.31 17.53 1.57
C LYS A 105 -4.57 17.72 2.40
N ALA A 106 -5.53 18.51 1.91
CA ALA A 106 -6.76 18.86 2.62
C ALA A 106 -7.67 17.66 2.90
N ASN A 107 -7.56 16.57 2.13
CA ASN A 107 -8.47 15.41 2.21
C ASN A 107 -7.87 14.18 2.91
N TYR A 108 -6.61 14.24 3.35
CA TYR A 108 -5.94 13.16 4.07
C TYR A 108 -6.12 13.37 5.58
N ALA A 109 -7.17 12.76 6.13
CA ALA A 109 -7.37 12.67 7.57
C ALA A 109 -6.63 11.46 8.16
N PRO A 110 -6.24 11.49 9.45
CA PRO A 110 -5.76 10.30 10.12
C PRO A 110 -6.78 9.16 10.03
N LEU A 111 -6.30 7.97 9.67
CA LEU A 111 -7.15 6.80 9.44
C LEU A 111 -6.88 5.74 10.51
N PRO A 112 -7.83 5.47 11.42
CA PRO A 112 -7.74 4.32 12.31
C PRO A 112 -7.74 3.02 11.51
N VAL A 113 -6.83 2.10 11.83
CA VAL A 113 -6.75 0.77 11.22
C VAL A 113 -6.66 -0.27 12.33
N GLY A 114 -7.49 -1.31 12.26
CA GLY A 114 -7.60 -2.28 13.36
C GLY A 114 -8.01 -1.62 14.68
N GLU A 115 -7.49 -2.12 15.80
CA GLU A 115 -7.81 -1.61 17.13
C GLU A 115 -6.72 -0.67 17.65
N ARG A 116 -5.47 -0.95 17.33
CA ARG A 116 -4.30 -0.28 17.92
C ARG A 116 -3.57 0.67 16.98
N LEU A 117 -3.77 0.62 15.66
CA LEU A 117 -3.00 1.42 14.71
C LEU A 117 -3.79 2.65 14.21
N ILE A 118 -3.07 3.70 13.86
CA ILE A 118 -3.62 4.87 13.15
C ILE A 118 -2.60 5.37 12.13
N ILE A 119 -3.01 5.52 10.87
CA ILE A 119 -2.17 6.10 9.82
C ILE A 119 -2.29 7.62 9.91
N VAL A 120 -1.15 8.30 9.99
CA VAL A 120 -1.07 9.75 10.14
C VAL A 120 -0.26 10.31 8.98
N PRO A 121 -0.81 11.21 8.15
CA PRO A 121 -0.04 11.90 7.13
C PRO A 121 1.12 12.69 7.73
N ALA A 122 2.28 12.70 7.08
CA ALA A 122 3.49 13.28 7.63
C ALA A 122 3.37 14.78 7.99
N TRP A 123 2.54 15.54 7.26
CA TRP A 123 2.28 16.96 7.56
C TRP A 123 1.36 17.19 8.76
N LEU A 124 0.71 16.13 9.28
CA LEU A 124 -0.11 16.15 10.49
C LEU A 124 0.63 15.53 11.69
N ALA A 125 1.89 15.12 11.53
CA ALA A 125 2.64 14.41 12.56
C ALA A 125 2.85 15.24 13.86
N ASP A 126 2.96 16.56 13.73
CA ASP A 126 3.17 17.47 14.87
C ASP A 126 1.86 17.89 15.56
N ASP A 127 0.70 17.51 15.01
CA ASP A 127 -0.59 17.77 15.63
C ASP A 127 -0.83 16.76 16.76
N GLN A 128 -0.43 17.15 17.98
CA GLN A 128 -0.57 16.35 19.19
C GLN A 128 -2.04 16.02 19.53
N SER A 129 -3.01 16.77 18.99
CA SER A 129 -4.43 16.46 19.21
C SER A 129 -4.87 15.17 18.50
N LEU A 130 -4.17 14.76 17.44
CA LEU A 130 -4.51 13.58 16.63
C LEU A 130 -3.89 12.28 17.18
N SER A 131 -2.67 12.36 17.73
CA SER A 131 -1.95 11.21 18.30
C SER A 131 -2.36 10.92 19.75
N SER A 132 -2.70 11.94 20.53
CA SER A 132 -3.01 11.80 21.96
C SER A 132 -4.46 11.44 22.25
N ALA A 133 -5.39 11.74 21.34
CA ALA A 133 -6.82 11.57 21.58
C ALA A 133 -7.32 10.11 21.46
N SER A 134 -6.60 9.24 20.74
CA SER A 134 -7.07 7.88 20.45
C SER A 134 -6.36 6.76 21.22
N GLY A 135 -5.18 7.01 21.82
CA GLY A 135 -4.34 5.97 22.42
C GLY A 135 -3.77 4.95 21.42
N ARG A 136 -3.98 5.17 20.11
CA ARG A 136 -3.48 4.32 19.03
C ARG A 136 -2.02 4.62 18.71
N LEU A 137 -1.32 3.62 18.20
CA LEU A 137 0.06 3.66 17.75
C LEU A 137 0.14 4.34 16.37
N PRO A 138 0.82 5.49 16.24
CA PRO A 138 0.86 6.24 14.99
C PRO A 138 1.82 5.60 13.99
N VAL A 139 1.33 5.44 12.76
CA VAL A 139 2.09 5.07 11.56
C VAL A 139 2.17 6.33 10.69
N VAL A 140 3.25 7.09 10.85
CA VAL A 140 3.42 8.37 10.15
C VAL A 140 3.92 8.11 8.73
N LEU A 141 3.20 8.56 7.71
CA LEU A 141 3.56 8.30 6.32
C LEU A 141 3.56 9.57 5.48
N ASP A 142 4.60 9.70 4.67
CA ASP A 142 4.58 10.54 3.49
C ASP A 142 4.19 9.64 2.30
N PRO A 143 2.98 9.79 1.72
CA PRO A 143 2.51 8.93 0.65
C PRO A 143 3.36 9.05 -0.62
N GLY A 144 4.03 10.20 -0.85
CA GLY A 144 5.03 10.37 -1.92
C GLY A 144 4.67 9.77 -3.29
N MET A 145 5.69 9.27 -4.00
CA MET A 145 5.55 8.56 -5.29
C MET A 145 5.50 7.02 -5.15
N ALA A 146 5.63 6.48 -3.93
CA ALA A 146 5.74 5.05 -3.70
C ALA A 146 4.37 4.42 -3.39
N PHE A 147 4.14 3.20 -3.87
CA PHE A 147 2.92 2.45 -3.57
C PHE A 147 2.77 2.20 -2.07
N GLY A 148 1.54 2.17 -1.55
CA GLY A 148 1.26 1.93 -0.13
C GLY A 148 0.93 3.19 0.67
N THR A 149 -0.05 3.98 0.22
CA THR A 149 -0.51 5.21 0.90
C THR A 149 -1.17 4.96 2.26
N GLY A 150 -1.42 3.69 2.62
CA GLY A 150 -2.17 3.33 3.82
C GLY A 150 -3.69 3.31 3.65
N LEU A 151 -4.20 3.98 2.60
CA LEU A 151 -5.62 4.12 2.32
C LEU A 151 -6.21 2.97 1.50
N HIS A 152 -5.38 2.06 0.99
CA HIS A 152 -5.86 0.93 0.20
C HIS A 152 -6.41 -0.18 1.10
N PRO A 153 -7.55 -0.83 0.75
CA PRO A 153 -8.11 -1.92 1.54
C PRO A 153 -7.10 -3.02 1.86
N SER A 154 -6.27 -3.41 0.88
CA SER A 154 -5.24 -4.44 1.10
C SER A 154 -4.19 -4.05 2.14
N THR A 155 -3.81 -2.77 2.21
CA THR A 155 -2.90 -2.26 3.24
C THR A 155 -3.54 -2.33 4.61
N ARG A 156 -4.81 -1.91 4.73
CA ARG A 156 -5.56 -1.99 6.00
C ARG A 156 -5.70 -3.42 6.49
N LEU A 157 -6.05 -4.35 5.59
CA LEU A 157 -6.16 -5.76 5.91
C LEU A 157 -4.83 -6.34 6.41
N CYS A 158 -3.71 -6.05 5.74
CA CYS A 158 -2.39 -6.46 6.20
C CYS A 158 -2.02 -5.85 7.57
N MET A 159 -2.28 -4.56 7.79
CA MET A 159 -2.01 -3.91 9.07
C MET A 159 -2.83 -4.51 10.21
N ALA A 160 -4.12 -4.78 9.97
CA ALA A 160 -4.98 -5.45 10.95
C ALA A 160 -4.52 -6.90 11.22
N ALA A 161 -4.03 -7.61 10.20
CA ALA A 161 -3.45 -8.94 10.37
C ALA A 161 -2.13 -8.90 11.17
N LEU A 162 -1.25 -7.93 10.90
CA LEU A 162 -0.02 -7.71 11.66
C LEU A 162 -0.32 -7.48 13.14
N GLU A 163 -1.36 -6.70 13.46
CA GLU A 163 -1.79 -6.45 14.83
C GLU A 163 -2.14 -7.73 15.61
N ARG A 164 -2.70 -8.73 14.94
CA ARG A 164 -3.03 -10.05 15.53
C ARG A 164 -1.83 -10.99 15.62
N VAL A 165 -0.82 -10.80 14.76
CA VAL A 165 0.25 -11.76 14.53
C VAL A 165 1.55 -11.36 15.23
N VAL A 166 2.00 -10.11 15.03
CA VAL A 166 3.30 -9.63 15.52
C VAL A 166 3.33 -9.61 17.03
N GLN A 167 4.37 -10.23 17.61
CA GLN A 167 4.67 -10.20 19.03
C GLN A 167 5.91 -9.34 19.31
N PRO A 168 6.03 -8.77 20.52
CA PRO A 168 7.24 -8.10 20.94
C PRO A 168 8.47 -9.00 20.81
N GLY A 169 9.49 -8.54 20.10
CA GLY A 169 10.72 -9.29 19.86
C GLY A 169 10.76 -10.06 18.52
N ASP A 170 9.68 -10.06 17.75
CA ASP A 170 9.66 -10.76 16.46
C ASP A 170 10.62 -10.12 15.45
N ALA A 171 11.13 -10.97 14.56
CA ALA A 171 11.75 -10.56 13.31
C ALA A 171 10.71 -10.64 12.19
N VAL A 172 10.66 -9.63 11.33
CA VAL A 172 9.65 -9.51 10.26
C VAL A 172 10.32 -9.31 8.91
N LEU A 173 9.85 -10.04 7.90
CA LEU A 173 10.20 -9.82 6.50
C LEU A 173 9.02 -9.15 5.79
N ASP A 174 9.24 -7.97 5.23
CA ASP A 174 8.28 -7.22 4.42
C ASP A 174 8.69 -7.28 2.94
N VAL A 175 7.91 -8.00 2.13
CA VAL A 175 8.19 -8.27 0.72
C VAL A 175 7.32 -7.39 -0.18
N GLY A 176 7.95 -6.56 -1.01
CA GLY A 176 7.29 -5.48 -1.74
C GLY A 176 6.92 -4.33 -0.80
N CYS A 177 7.92 -3.78 -0.11
CA CYS A 177 7.68 -2.87 1.01
C CYS A 177 7.09 -1.51 0.61
N GLY A 178 7.22 -1.06 -0.64
CA GLY A 178 6.60 0.18 -1.11
C GLY A 178 6.99 1.39 -0.25
N SER A 179 6.00 2.06 0.33
CA SER A 179 6.18 3.19 1.26
C SER A 179 6.80 2.81 2.61
N GLY A 180 6.87 1.52 2.95
CA GLY A 180 7.31 1.00 4.24
C GLY A 180 6.20 0.94 5.30
N VAL A 181 4.94 1.16 4.92
CA VAL A 181 3.79 1.18 5.85
C VAL A 181 3.69 -0.08 6.72
N LEU A 182 3.90 -1.27 6.15
CA LEU A 182 3.80 -2.53 6.88
C LEU A 182 5.01 -2.75 7.79
N SER A 183 6.21 -2.40 7.34
CA SER A 183 7.42 -2.33 8.16
C SER A 183 7.24 -1.41 9.38
N ILE A 184 6.68 -0.21 9.20
CA ILE A 184 6.44 0.72 10.29
C ILE A 184 5.39 0.18 11.25
N ALA A 185 4.29 -0.37 10.73
CA ALA A 185 3.25 -1.00 11.55
C ALA A 185 3.83 -2.13 12.41
N ALA A 186 4.61 -3.03 11.82
CA ALA A 186 5.28 -4.12 12.54
C ALA A 186 6.21 -3.60 13.65
N GLY A 187 7.01 -2.56 13.36
CA GLY A 187 7.89 -1.94 14.35
C GLY A 187 7.12 -1.29 15.52
N ARG A 188 5.98 -0.63 15.24
CA ARG A 188 5.08 -0.09 16.27
C ARG A 188 4.44 -1.18 17.13
N LEU A 189 4.17 -2.34 16.55
CA LEU A 189 3.59 -3.49 17.25
C LEU A 189 4.60 -4.28 18.11
N GLY A 190 5.89 -3.95 18.02
CA GLY A 190 6.94 -4.48 18.89
C GLY A 190 7.97 -5.38 18.21
N ALA A 191 7.94 -5.50 16.88
CA ALA A 191 9.02 -6.17 16.15
C ALA A 191 10.37 -5.49 16.41
N THR A 192 11.43 -6.29 16.58
CA THR A 192 12.78 -5.80 16.92
C THR A 192 13.78 -5.87 15.77
N SER A 193 13.43 -6.54 14.67
CA SER A 193 14.26 -6.59 13.47
C SER A 193 13.36 -6.74 12.26
N ILE A 194 13.50 -5.86 11.28
CA ILE A 194 12.66 -5.85 10.09
C ILE A 194 13.54 -5.76 8.85
N LEU A 195 13.42 -6.72 7.96
CA LEU A 195 14.00 -6.64 6.62
C LEU A 195 12.90 -6.30 5.63
N ALA A 196 13.06 -5.18 4.94
CA ALA A 196 12.14 -4.72 3.91
C ALA A 196 12.81 -4.85 2.54
N THR A 197 12.10 -5.46 1.60
CA THR A 197 12.61 -5.72 0.24
C THR A 197 11.64 -5.18 -0.79
N ASP A 198 12.17 -4.51 -1.81
CA ASP A 198 11.40 -4.09 -2.97
C ASP A 198 12.30 -4.14 -4.21
N ILE A 199 11.75 -4.47 -5.37
CA ILE A 199 12.52 -4.45 -6.63
C ILE A 199 12.72 -3.02 -7.13
N ASP A 200 11.87 -2.08 -6.71
CA ASP A 200 11.97 -0.67 -7.06
C ASP A 200 12.86 0.08 -6.04
N PRO A 201 14.02 0.64 -6.45
CA PRO A 201 14.86 1.43 -5.56
C PRO A 201 14.14 2.67 -4.99
N ILE A 202 13.13 3.23 -5.69
CA ILE A 202 12.36 4.38 -5.19
C ILE A 202 11.52 3.97 -3.96
N ALA A 203 10.94 2.77 -3.98
CA ALA A 203 10.22 2.21 -2.83
C ALA A 203 11.17 1.98 -1.65
N VAL A 204 12.38 1.48 -1.90
CA VAL A 204 13.41 1.32 -0.86
C VAL A 204 13.74 2.66 -0.20
N GLU A 205 13.98 3.72 -0.99
CA GLU A 205 14.25 5.06 -0.47
C GLU A 205 13.07 5.61 0.36
N ALA A 206 11.83 5.44 -0.14
CA ALA A 206 10.62 5.86 0.56
C ALA A 206 10.45 5.12 1.90
N THR A 207 10.69 3.81 1.91
CA THR A 207 10.66 2.98 3.12
C THR A 207 11.67 3.49 4.15
N VAL A 208 12.91 3.76 3.74
CA VAL A 208 13.96 4.28 4.66
C VAL A 208 13.52 5.61 5.28
N GLU A 209 13.05 6.54 4.45
CA GLU A 209 12.66 7.87 4.90
C GLU A 209 11.43 7.84 5.82
N ASN A 210 10.40 7.07 5.49
CA ASN A 210 9.23 6.90 6.35
C ASN A 210 9.59 6.17 7.66
N CYS A 211 10.46 5.17 7.64
CA CYS A 211 10.95 4.52 8.86
C CYS A 211 11.73 5.49 9.75
N ARG A 212 12.56 6.37 9.17
CA ARG A 212 13.27 7.43 9.89
C ARG A 212 12.30 8.40 10.56
N ARG A 213 11.24 8.83 9.86
CA ARG A 213 10.18 9.70 10.40
C ARG A 213 9.46 9.07 11.60
N ASN A 214 9.35 7.75 11.63
CA ASN A 214 8.77 7.02 12.76
C ASN A 214 9.76 6.70 13.89
N GLY A 215 11.04 7.07 13.75
CA GLY A 215 12.09 6.71 14.70
C GLY A 215 12.51 5.24 14.64
N LEU A 216 12.18 4.53 13.56
CA LEU A 216 12.39 3.08 13.39
C LEU A 216 13.57 2.73 12.48
N ALA A 217 14.36 3.72 12.04
CA ALA A 217 15.53 3.49 11.16
C ALA A 217 16.59 2.52 11.72
N HIS A 218 16.60 2.30 13.04
CA HIS A 218 17.51 1.36 13.70
C HIS A 218 16.98 -0.09 13.72
N LEU A 219 15.68 -0.29 13.42
CA LEU A 219 15.02 -1.59 13.40
C LEU A 219 14.78 -2.11 11.98
N VAL A 220 14.64 -1.20 11.01
CA VAL A 220 14.28 -1.52 9.63
C VAL A 220 15.50 -1.39 8.72
N GLN A 221 15.87 -2.50 8.08
CA GLN A 221 16.81 -2.52 6.97
C GLN A 221 16.02 -2.67 5.67
N ALA A 222 16.01 -1.65 4.82
CA ALA A 222 15.40 -1.72 3.49
C ALA A 222 16.47 -1.89 2.41
N ARG A 223 16.22 -2.72 1.41
CA ARG A 223 17.14 -2.88 0.26
C ARG A 223 16.44 -3.34 -1.00
N ALA A 224 17.07 -3.05 -2.14
CA ALA A 224 16.58 -3.48 -3.44
C ALA A 224 16.71 -5.00 -3.61
N GLY A 225 15.65 -5.65 -4.08
CA GLY A 225 15.59 -7.09 -4.32
C GLY A 225 14.21 -7.69 -4.08
N SER A 226 14.05 -8.96 -4.47
CA SER A 226 12.89 -9.79 -4.14
C SER A 226 13.16 -10.52 -2.81
N LEU A 227 13.13 -11.85 -2.79
CA LEU A 227 13.35 -12.65 -1.59
C LEU A 227 14.81 -12.59 -1.09
N PRO A 228 15.04 -12.51 0.23
CA PRO A 228 16.37 -12.61 0.81
C PRO A 228 16.91 -14.05 0.77
N SER A 229 18.22 -14.20 1.02
CA SER A 229 18.77 -15.55 1.19
C SER A 229 18.30 -16.14 2.51
N ARG A 230 17.95 -17.44 2.51
CA ARG A 230 17.63 -18.20 3.73
C ARG A 230 18.75 -18.14 4.78
N ASN A 231 19.99 -17.93 4.38
CA ASN A 231 21.14 -17.83 5.30
C ASN A 231 21.13 -16.56 6.15
N GLU A 232 20.39 -15.54 5.75
CA GLU A 232 20.27 -14.29 6.53
C GLU A 232 19.42 -14.49 7.78
N GLN A 233 18.49 -15.46 7.74
CA GLN A 233 17.69 -15.88 8.88
C GLN A 233 17.50 -17.41 8.87
N PRO A 234 18.51 -18.19 9.30
CA PRO A 234 18.49 -19.66 9.16
C PRO A 234 17.35 -20.38 9.91
N ALA A 235 16.88 -19.79 11.00
CA ALA A 235 15.73 -20.26 11.77
C ALA A 235 14.38 -19.99 11.09
N GLY A 236 14.40 -19.21 9.99
CA GLY A 236 13.22 -18.67 9.32
C GLY A 236 12.69 -17.41 9.99
N TRP A 237 11.83 -16.70 9.27
CA TRP A 237 11.15 -15.50 9.72
C TRP A 237 9.89 -15.87 10.52
N PRO A 238 9.73 -15.40 11.77
CA PRO A 238 8.50 -15.55 12.53
C PRO A 238 7.29 -14.95 11.80
N VAL A 239 7.47 -13.80 11.13
CA VAL A 239 6.41 -13.17 10.35
C VAL A 239 6.98 -12.78 8.98
N ILE A 240 6.26 -13.15 7.92
CA ILE A 240 6.45 -12.63 6.58
C ILE A 240 5.17 -11.92 6.19
N VAL A 241 5.27 -10.71 5.65
CA VAL A 241 4.14 -9.96 5.10
C VAL A 241 4.43 -9.55 3.67
N ALA A 242 3.44 -9.71 2.79
CA ALA A 242 3.54 -9.33 1.37
C ALA A 242 2.21 -8.73 0.89
N ASN A 243 2.20 -7.45 0.55
CA ASN A 243 1.02 -6.78 -0.03
C ASN A 243 1.30 -6.45 -1.49
N ILE A 244 1.20 -7.46 -2.34
CA ILE A 244 1.59 -7.43 -3.76
C ILE A 244 0.60 -8.26 -4.58
N LEU A 245 0.67 -8.18 -5.90
CA LEU A 245 -0.28 -8.87 -6.78
C LEU A 245 -0.30 -10.39 -6.55
N ALA A 246 -1.49 -10.98 -6.64
CA ALA A 246 -1.70 -12.42 -6.45
C ALA A 246 -0.78 -13.31 -7.30
N GLU A 247 -0.53 -12.92 -8.57
CA GLU A 247 0.38 -13.66 -9.45
C GLU A 247 1.83 -13.60 -9.00
N VAL A 248 2.26 -12.46 -8.44
CA VAL A 248 3.59 -12.30 -7.87
C VAL A 248 3.70 -13.13 -6.60
N ILE A 249 2.67 -13.16 -5.74
CA ILE A 249 2.65 -14.03 -4.56
C ILE A 249 2.84 -15.51 -4.96
N VAL A 250 2.09 -15.99 -5.95
CA VAL A 250 2.22 -17.37 -6.44
C VAL A 250 3.63 -17.63 -6.95
N HIS A 251 4.19 -16.71 -7.73
CA HIS A 251 5.55 -16.81 -8.23
C HIS A 251 6.59 -16.85 -7.10
N LEU A 252 6.49 -15.97 -6.10
CA LEU A 252 7.41 -15.94 -4.97
C LEU A 252 7.30 -17.17 -4.08
N LEU A 253 6.09 -17.74 -3.93
CA LEU A 253 5.93 -19.04 -3.28
C LEU A 253 6.71 -20.12 -4.03
N ASP A 254 6.62 -20.16 -5.36
CA ASP A 254 7.38 -21.09 -6.21
C ASP A 254 8.89 -20.82 -6.19
N GLU A 255 9.34 -19.58 -5.94
CA GLU A 255 10.75 -19.21 -5.74
C GLU A 255 11.30 -19.51 -4.33
N GLY A 256 10.45 -19.96 -3.40
CA GLY A 256 10.88 -20.39 -2.06
C GLY A 256 10.54 -19.42 -0.93
N MET A 257 9.59 -18.49 -1.12
CA MET A 257 9.11 -17.63 -0.03
C MET A 257 8.60 -18.46 1.17
N ALA A 258 7.97 -19.61 0.91
CA ALA A 258 7.54 -20.53 1.96
C ALA A 258 8.72 -21.09 2.78
N ASP A 259 9.88 -21.32 2.17
CA ASP A 259 11.08 -21.87 2.84
C ASP A 259 11.78 -20.87 3.76
N LEU A 260 11.48 -19.58 3.59
CA LEU A 260 11.90 -18.51 4.48
C LEU A 260 11.08 -18.47 5.77
N LEU A 261 9.89 -19.07 5.80
CA LEU A 261 9.01 -19.05 6.96
C LEU A 261 9.52 -19.98 8.07
N ALA A 262 9.58 -19.48 9.31
CA ALA A 262 9.89 -20.28 10.48
C ALA A 262 8.89 -21.43 10.67
N ALA A 263 9.25 -22.45 11.47
CA ALA A 263 8.38 -23.61 11.72
C ALA A 263 7.01 -23.21 12.32
N ASP A 264 7.02 -22.24 13.24
CA ASP A 264 5.83 -21.63 13.82
C ASP A 264 5.51 -20.24 13.26
N GLY A 265 6.08 -19.92 12.10
CA GLY A 265 5.92 -18.61 11.47
C GLY A 265 4.58 -18.43 10.76
N VAL A 266 4.20 -17.17 10.58
CA VAL A 266 2.97 -16.77 9.89
C VAL A 266 3.30 -15.94 8.65
N LEU A 267 2.67 -16.29 7.53
CA LEU A 267 2.72 -15.56 6.28
C LEU A 267 1.41 -14.81 6.07
N ILE A 268 1.47 -13.48 6.01
CA ILE A 268 0.34 -12.59 5.73
C ILE A 268 0.47 -12.11 4.29
N MET A 269 -0.58 -12.28 3.48
CA MET A 269 -0.58 -11.81 2.10
C MET A 269 -1.85 -11.03 1.78
N SER A 270 -1.71 -9.91 1.08
CA SER A 270 -2.83 -9.18 0.47
C SER A 270 -2.39 -8.57 -0.87
N GLY A 271 -3.16 -7.66 -1.44
CA GLY A 271 -3.03 -7.27 -2.85
C GLY A 271 -3.70 -8.28 -3.78
N ILE A 272 -4.64 -9.04 -3.21
CA ILE A 272 -5.37 -10.13 -3.85
C ILE A 272 -6.82 -9.69 -3.97
N ILE A 273 -7.34 -9.68 -5.18
CA ILE A 273 -8.78 -9.54 -5.43
C ILE A 273 -9.48 -10.90 -5.21
N GLU A 274 -10.72 -10.88 -4.75
CA GLU A 274 -11.50 -12.08 -4.39
C GLU A 274 -11.41 -13.21 -5.43
N PRO A 275 -11.57 -12.94 -6.75
CA PRO A 275 -11.55 -14.01 -7.75
C PRO A 275 -10.20 -14.72 -7.86
N ARG A 276 -9.12 -14.08 -7.41
CA ARG A 276 -7.74 -14.59 -7.45
C ARG A 276 -7.33 -15.29 -6.15
N ALA A 277 -8.17 -15.25 -5.10
CA ALA A 277 -7.87 -15.88 -3.82
C ALA A 277 -7.65 -17.40 -3.95
N GLY A 278 -8.41 -18.06 -4.84
CA GLY A 278 -8.27 -19.49 -5.10
C GLY A 278 -6.89 -19.89 -5.63
N ASP A 279 -6.30 -19.07 -6.49
CA ASP A 279 -4.97 -19.32 -7.07
C ASP A 279 -3.88 -19.29 -5.99
N VAL A 280 -3.95 -18.31 -5.08
CA VAL A 280 -3.02 -18.17 -3.96
C VAL A 280 -3.18 -19.32 -2.96
N LEU A 281 -4.41 -19.70 -2.62
CA LEU A 281 -4.68 -20.83 -1.73
C LEU A 281 -4.16 -22.15 -2.28
N ALA A 282 -4.32 -22.37 -3.60
CA ALA A 282 -3.77 -23.55 -4.26
C ALA A 282 -2.23 -23.55 -4.21
N ALA A 283 -1.59 -22.40 -4.43
CA ALA A 283 -0.13 -22.27 -4.31
C ALA A 283 0.37 -22.53 -2.89
N LEU A 284 -0.27 -21.94 -1.88
CA LEU A 284 0.05 -22.20 -0.46
C LEU A 284 0.03 -23.71 -0.15
N ALA A 285 -1.02 -24.40 -0.59
CA ALA A 285 -1.16 -25.84 -0.35
C ALA A 285 -0.05 -26.67 -1.02
N ARG A 286 0.39 -26.30 -2.24
CA ARG A 286 1.53 -26.96 -2.91
C ARG A 286 2.82 -26.85 -2.11
N HIS A 287 2.99 -25.76 -1.36
CA HIS A 287 4.16 -25.46 -0.53
C HIS A 287 3.98 -25.82 0.95
N GLY A 288 2.97 -26.63 1.27
CA GLY A 288 2.75 -27.14 2.63
C GLY A 288 2.30 -26.08 3.64
N LEU A 289 1.73 -24.97 3.17
CA LEU A 289 1.11 -23.95 4.00
C LEU A 289 -0.42 -24.11 3.98
N HIS A 290 -1.03 -23.80 5.11
CA HIS A 290 -2.47 -23.89 5.30
C HIS A 290 -3.03 -22.52 5.67
N LEU A 291 -4.23 -22.22 5.17
CA LEU A 291 -4.97 -21.03 5.56
C LEU A 291 -5.32 -21.10 7.05
N LEU A 292 -4.92 -20.06 7.79
CA LEU A 292 -5.24 -19.87 9.19
C LEU A 292 -6.41 -18.89 9.36
N GLN A 293 -6.39 -17.81 8.57
CA GLN A 293 -7.43 -16.78 8.58
C GLN A 293 -7.55 -16.13 7.20
N ARG A 294 -8.78 -15.80 6.82
CA ARG A 294 -9.11 -14.97 5.67
C ARG A 294 -9.89 -13.77 6.18
N ASP A 295 -9.50 -12.59 5.72
CA ASP A 295 -10.18 -11.33 5.98
C ASP A 295 -10.50 -10.68 4.62
N ASP A 296 -11.67 -10.06 4.50
CA ASP A 296 -12.19 -9.49 3.26
C ASP A 296 -12.58 -8.02 3.51
N GLU A 297 -12.26 -7.13 2.57
CA GLU A 297 -12.70 -5.73 2.58
C GLU A 297 -13.03 -5.29 1.14
N GLY A 298 -14.33 -5.21 0.83
CA GLY A 298 -14.80 -5.04 -0.54
C GLY A 298 -14.37 -6.22 -1.41
N ASP A 299 -13.73 -5.92 -2.55
CA ASP A 299 -13.20 -6.93 -3.47
C ASP A 299 -11.82 -7.45 -3.08
N TRP A 300 -11.21 -6.93 -2.02
CA TRP A 300 -9.86 -7.27 -1.60
C TRP A 300 -9.86 -8.29 -0.48
N VAL A 301 -8.87 -9.19 -0.52
CA VAL A 301 -8.70 -10.23 0.49
C VAL A 301 -7.30 -10.17 1.10
N ALA A 302 -7.21 -10.51 2.37
CA ALA A 302 -5.97 -10.90 3.01
C ALA A 302 -6.05 -12.35 3.47
N LEU A 303 -4.99 -13.09 3.20
CA LEU A 303 -4.82 -14.48 3.58
C LEU A 303 -3.66 -14.58 4.56
N THR A 304 -3.95 -15.11 5.74
CA THR A 304 -2.96 -15.45 6.76
C THR A 304 -2.76 -16.96 6.76
N ALA A 305 -1.54 -17.42 6.54
CA ALA A 305 -1.21 -18.84 6.40
C ALA A 305 -0.01 -19.25 7.27
N GLY A 306 0.09 -20.54 7.56
CA GLY A 306 1.20 -21.11 8.32
C GLY A 306 1.30 -22.63 8.12
N ARG A 307 2.34 -23.25 8.69
CA ARG A 307 2.60 -24.69 8.53
C ARG A 307 1.67 -25.56 9.37
N ASN A 308 1.08 -25.00 10.43
CA ASN A 308 0.31 -25.76 11.40
C ASN A 308 -1.10 -25.17 11.55
N GLN A 309 -2.14 -25.92 11.18
CA GLN A 309 -3.53 -25.44 11.24
C GLN A 309 -4.02 -25.11 12.67
N SER A 310 -3.31 -25.61 13.69
CA SER A 310 -3.58 -25.33 15.10
C SER A 310 -2.96 -24.01 15.60
N GLN A 311 -2.06 -23.39 14.83
CA GLN A 311 -1.58 -22.03 15.08
C GLN A 311 -2.65 -21.03 14.65
N ARG A 312 -3.72 -20.89 15.44
CA ARG A 312 -4.52 -19.67 15.32
C ARG A 312 -3.63 -18.48 15.71
N PRO A 313 -3.71 -17.33 15.02
CA PRO A 313 -3.05 -16.12 15.49
C PRO A 313 -3.44 -15.93 16.96
N ARG A 314 -2.45 -15.80 17.84
CA ARG A 314 -2.68 -15.64 19.28
C ARG A 314 -3.25 -14.24 19.46
N ILE A 315 -4.58 -14.13 19.36
CA ILE A 315 -5.32 -12.90 19.57
C ILE A 315 -4.93 -12.38 20.96
N GLN A 316 -4.20 -11.26 21.01
CA GLN A 316 -4.01 -10.52 22.24
C GLN A 316 -5.38 -9.92 22.59
N HIS A 317 -5.89 -10.28 23.77
CA HIS A 317 -7.03 -9.61 24.41
C HIS A 317 -6.57 -8.32 25.08
#